data_AF-A0AAU4A195-F1
#
_entry.id   AF-A0AAU4A195-F1
#
_cell.length_a   1.000
_cell.length_b   1.000
_cell.length_c   1.000
_cell.angle_alpha   90.00
_cell.angle_beta   90.00
_cell.angle_gamma   90.00
#
_symmetry.space_group_name_H-M   'P 1'
#
loop_
_entity.id
_entity.type
_entity.pdbx_description
1 polymer ?
#
loop_
_entity_poly.entity_id
_entity_poly.type
_entity_poly.pdbx_seq_one_letter_code
_entity_poly.pdbx_strand_id
1 'polypeptide(L)'
;MPATDLLSRALDAPAEPPLRLLPDVVSELLRELAAPPRLAAHLRLVHDVAAELADWLEEFNPGLTFDREAVLFGAATHDIGKTVHPAELSGPGSAHESAGRELLLAHGFTPAQARFAATHASWSAAGVSVDELLVSVADKVWKGQRVTDLEDLLIDHLVRAAPGTERWEAYLELDALLARIAEGADTRLAFQALHPVHA
;
A
#
# COMPACT_ATOMS: atom_id res chain seq x y z
N MET A 1 -27.77 3.73 -6.14
CA MET A 1 -26.98 4.93 -5.80
C MET A 1 -26.06 5.19 -6.98
N PRO A 2 -25.82 6.44 -7.38
CA PRO A 2 -24.96 6.73 -8.53
C PRO A 2 -23.51 6.30 -8.26
N ALA A 3 -22.78 5.89 -9.29
CA ALA A 3 -21.36 5.50 -9.27
C ALA A 3 -20.47 6.46 -8.43
N THR A 4 -20.67 7.77 -8.61
CA THR A 4 -19.94 8.83 -7.91
C THR A 4 -20.17 8.81 -6.40
N ASP A 5 -21.36 8.39 -5.93
CA ASP A 5 -21.67 8.27 -4.50
C ASP A 5 -20.93 7.08 -3.86
N LEU A 6 -20.76 5.98 -4.60
CA LEU A 6 -20.04 4.81 -4.11
C LEU A 6 -18.52 5.04 -4.00
N LEU A 7 -17.94 5.74 -4.98
CA LEU A 7 -16.53 6.10 -4.95
C LEU A 7 -16.22 7.07 -3.80
N SER A 8 -17.01 8.14 -3.65
CA SER A 8 -16.83 9.09 -2.54
C SER A 8 -16.98 8.40 -1.18
N ARG A 9 -17.89 7.43 -1.05
CA ARG A 9 -17.98 6.63 0.19
C ARG A 9 -16.73 5.80 0.45
N ALA A 10 -16.12 5.18 -0.56
CA ALA A 10 -14.88 4.44 -0.38
C ALA A 10 -13.73 5.35 0.09
N LEU A 11 -13.65 6.55 -0.47
CA LEU A 11 -12.60 7.53 -0.16
C LEU A 11 -12.80 8.20 1.20
N ASP A 12 -14.02 8.64 1.51
CA ASP A 12 -14.26 9.65 2.54
C ASP A 12 -15.12 9.17 3.71
N ALA A 13 -15.87 8.05 3.54
CA ALA A 13 -16.78 7.63 4.60
C ALA A 13 -15.99 7.24 5.86
N PRO A 14 -16.56 7.49 7.05
CA PRO A 14 -16.05 6.90 8.28
C PRO A 14 -15.98 5.37 8.16
N ALA A 15 -14.94 4.80 8.74
CA ALA A 15 -14.74 3.38 8.88
C ALA A 15 -14.58 3.04 10.36
N GLU A 16 -14.87 1.79 10.73
CA GLU A 16 -14.64 1.26 12.08
C GLU A 16 -13.77 0.00 11.98
N PRO A 17 -12.51 0.04 12.46
CA PRO A 17 -11.80 1.20 13.03
C PRO A 17 -11.58 2.32 11.99
N PRO A 18 -11.32 3.58 12.44
CA PRO A 18 -11.07 4.69 11.53
C PRO A 18 -9.87 4.41 10.60
N LEU A 19 -10.09 4.58 9.31
CA LEU A 19 -9.03 4.52 8.29
C LEU A 19 -8.56 5.92 7.95
N ARG A 20 -7.24 6.10 7.85
CA ARG A 20 -6.64 7.33 7.31
C ARG A 20 -7.20 7.65 5.93
N LEU A 21 -7.32 8.95 5.65
CA LEU A 21 -7.69 9.42 4.32
C LEU A 21 -6.47 9.33 3.41
N LEU A 22 -6.71 9.06 2.13
CA LEU A 22 -5.66 9.15 1.11
C LEU A 22 -5.21 10.61 0.95
N PRO A 23 -3.97 10.87 0.49
CA PRO A 23 -3.55 12.21 0.11
C PRO A 23 -4.56 12.85 -0.85
N ASP A 24 -4.87 14.14 -0.66
CA ASP A 24 -5.91 14.84 -1.44
C ASP A 24 -5.71 14.68 -2.94
N VAL A 25 -4.47 14.86 -3.41
CA VAL A 25 -4.08 14.70 -4.82
C VAL A 25 -4.40 13.32 -5.39
N VAL A 26 -4.30 12.26 -4.56
CA VAL A 26 -4.62 10.89 -4.98
C VAL A 26 -6.14 10.70 -5.01
N SER A 27 -6.85 11.19 -3.99
CA SER A 27 -8.31 11.13 -3.95
C SER A 27 -8.97 11.90 -5.11
N GLU A 28 -8.42 13.06 -5.46
CA GLU A 28 -8.84 13.84 -6.63
C GLU A 28 -8.60 13.08 -7.93
N LEU A 29 -7.40 12.50 -8.11
CA LEU A 29 -7.08 11.68 -9.27
C LEU A 29 -8.01 10.47 -9.40
N LEU A 30 -8.29 9.75 -8.31
CA LEU A 30 -9.21 8.61 -8.35
C LEU A 30 -10.64 9.01 -8.76
N ARG A 31 -11.09 10.23 -8.38
CA ARG A 31 -12.36 10.78 -8.83
C ARG A 31 -12.33 11.17 -10.31
N GLU A 32 -11.24 11.80 -10.77
CA GLU A 32 -11.03 12.14 -12.18
C GLU A 32 -11.08 10.90 -13.08
N LEU A 33 -10.44 9.82 -12.63
CA LEU A 33 -10.39 8.53 -13.34
C LEU A 33 -11.67 7.70 -13.22
N ALA A 34 -12.68 8.19 -12.47
CA ALA A 34 -13.88 7.43 -12.11
C ALA A 34 -13.53 6.02 -11.57
N ALA A 35 -12.54 5.96 -10.69
CA ALA A 35 -11.98 4.70 -10.21
C ALA A 35 -13.06 3.79 -9.60
N PRO A 36 -12.95 2.45 -9.78
CA PRO A 36 -13.86 1.52 -9.12
C PRO A 36 -13.87 1.71 -7.60
N PRO A 37 -15.04 1.73 -6.94
CA PRO A 37 -15.12 1.89 -5.49
C PRO A 37 -14.29 0.85 -4.72
N ARG A 38 -14.25 -0.40 -5.21
CA ARG A 38 -13.40 -1.46 -4.67
C ARG A 38 -11.91 -1.09 -4.65
N LEU A 39 -11.43 -0.47 -5.73
CA LEU A 39 -10.03 -0.04 -5.85
C LEU A 39 -9.73 1.08 -4.84
N ALA A 40 -10.59 2.09 -4.77
CA ALA A 40 -10.42 3.19 -3.81
C ALA A 40 -10.39 2.69 -2.35
N ALA A 41 -11.30 1.76 -1.99
CA ALA A 41 -11.31 1.14 -0.67
C ALA A 41 -10.02 0.35 -0.39
N HIS A 42 -9.53 -0.42 -1.37
CA HIS A 42 -8.26 -1.14 -1.28
C HIS A 42 -7.07 -0.20 -1.03
N LEU A 43 -6.92 0.84 -1.86
CA LEU A 43 -5.82 1.80 -1.75
C LEU A 43 -5.83 2.50 -0.40
N ARG A 44 -7.02 2.84 0.13
CA ARG A 44 -7.16 3.44 1.47
C ARG A 44 -6.72 2.50 2.59
N LEU A 45 -7.08 1.21 2.52
CA LEU A 45 -6.65 0.20 3.48
C LEU A 45 -5.14 0.00 3.48
N VAL A 46 -4.53 -0.10 2.29
CA VAL A 46 -3.08 -0.29 2.16
C VAL A 46 -2.32 0.96 2.60
N HIS A 47 -2.83 2.16 2.29
CA HIS A 47 -2.28 3.42 2.77
C HIS A 47 -2.30 3.53 4.30
N ASP A 48 -3.41 3.15 4.94
CA ASP A 48 -3.55 3.16 6.40
C ASP A 48 -2.50 2.26 7.07
N VAL A 49 -2.36 1.03 6.56
CA VAL A 49 -1.34 0.07 7.02
C VAL A 49 0.07 0.56 6.75
N ALA A 50 0.33 1.17 5.60
CA ALA A 50 1.64 1.75 5.30
C ALA A 50 2.00 2.89 6.27
N ALA A 51 1.01 3.64 6.75
CA ALA A 51 1.22 4.65 7.78
C ALA A 51 1.57 4.04 9.14
N GLU A 52 0.92 2.94 9.54
CA GLU A 52 1.29 2.18 10.74
C GLU A 52 2.73 1.62 10.64
N LEU A 53 3.11 1.08 9.49
CA LEU A 53 4.48 0.59 9.24
C LEU A 53 5.51 1.72 9.31
N ALA A 54 5.21 2.87 8.71
CA ALA A 54 6.09 4.03 8.73
C ALA A 54 6.23 4.62 10.15
N ASP A 55 5.13 4.71 10.91
CA ASP A 55 5.15 5.16 12.31
C ASP A 55 6.03 4.24 13.17
N TRP A 56 5.85 2.92 13.03
CA TRP A 56 6.70 1.95 13.72
C TRP A 56 8.17 2.08 13.31
N LEU A 57 8.46 2.28 12.03
CA LEU A 57 9.83 2.33 11.54
C LEU A 57 10.60 3.54 12.07
N GLU A 58 9.95 4.70 12.14
CA GLU A 58 10.53 5.93 12.70
C GLU A 58 10.86 5.79 14.19
N GLU A 59 10.07 5.00 14.93
CA GLU A 59 10.32 4.71 16.35
C GLU A 59 11.40 3.64 16.54
N PHE A 60 11.29 2.52 15.82
CA PHE A 60 12.15 1.35 16.00
C PHE A 60 13.56 1.55 15.45
N ASN A 61 13.68 2.22 14.30
CA ASN A 61 14.95 2.39 13.61
C ASN A 61 15.10 3.81 13.03
N PRO A 62 15.24 4.83 13.88
CA PRO A 62 15.33 6.23 13.45
C PRO A 62 16.56 6.53 12.58
N GLY A 63 17.55 5.64 12.53
CA GLY A 63 18.71 5.74 11.66
C GLY A 63 18.47 5.27 10.23
N LEU A 64 17.40 4.49 10.00
CA LEU A 64 17.07 4.02 8.66
C LEU A 64 16.44 5.15 7.84
N THR A 65 17.12 5.54 6.77
CA THR A 65 16.60 6.53 5.83
C THR A 65 15.57 5.88 4.90
N PHE A 66 14.36 6.41 4.90
CA PHE A 66 13.29 6.09 3.95
C PHE A 66 12.47 7.37 3.70
N ASP A 67 11.76 7.43 2.58
CA ASP A 67 10.89 8.56 2.26
C ASP A 67 9.45 8.23 2.66
N ARG A 68 9.03 8.70 3.84
CA ARG A 68 7.69 8.48 4.37
C ARG A 68 6.59 8.96 3.41
N GLU A 69 6.74 10.15 2.83
CA GLU A 69 5.73 10.69 1.92
C GLU A 69 5.63 9.85 0.65
N ALA A 70 6.78 9.39 0.12
CA ALA A 70 6.81 8.50 -1.03
C ALA A 70 6.18 7.13 -0.72
N VAL A 71 6.42 6.55 0.47
CA VAL A 71 5.78 5.29 0.89
C VAL A 71 4.26 5.44 0.96
N LEU A 72 3.78 6.50 1.62
CA LEU A 72 2.35 6.75 1.77
C LEU A 72 1.67 7.01 0.43
N PHE A 73 2.32 7.74 -0.48
CA PHE A 73 1.88 7.95 -1.85
C PHE A 73 1.88 6.64 -2.64
N GLY A 74 2.96 5.86 -2.53
CA GLY A 74 3.12 4.58 -3.21
C GLY A 74 2.02 3.59 -2.81
N ALA A 75 1.78 3.43 -1.51
CA ALA A 75 0.67 2.62 -0.99
C ALA A 75 -0.69 3.08 -1.52
N ALA A 76 -0.92 4.39 -1.55
CA ALA A 76 -2.15 5.01 -2.04
C ALA A 76 -2.35 4.89 -3.56
N THR A 77 -1.34 4.47 -4.33
CA THR A 77 -1.40 4.46 -5.81
C THR A 77 -0.90 3.17 -6.47
N HIS A 78 -0.35 2.21 -5.72
CA HIS A 78 0.33 1.05 -6.30
C HIS A 78 -0.53 0.25 -7.29
N ASP A 79 -1.84 0.20 -7.03
CA ASP A 79 -2.81 -0.55 -7.84
C ASP A 79 -3.61 0.33 -8.81
N ILE A 80 -3.24 1.60 -8.98
CA ILE A 80 -4.03 2.57 -9.77
C ILE A 80 -4.25 2.15 -11.22
N GLY A 81 -3.35 1.35 -11.79
CA GLY A 81 -3.52 0.79 -13.13
C GLY A 81 -4.74 -0.12 -13.27
N LYS A 82 -5.35 -0.58 -12.17
CA LYS A 82 -6.62 -1.32 -12.18
C LYS A 82 -7.81 -0.43 -12.55
N THR A 83 -7.63 0.89 -12.64
CA THR A 83 -8.58 1.78 -13.34
C THR A 83 -8.62 1.50 -14.85
N VAL A 84 -7.47 1.17 -15.45
CA VAL A 84 -7.33 0.81 -16.87
C VAL A 84 -7.63 -0.68 -17.10
N HIS A 85 -7.26 -1.52 -16.14
CA HIS A 85 -7.46 -2.98 -16.21
C HIS A 85 -8.39 -3.49 -15.08
N PRO A 86 -9.69 -3.10 -15.07
CA PRO A 86 -10.60 -3.41 -13.97
C PRO A 86 -10.87 -4.91 -13.77
N ALA A 87 -10.62 -5.75 -14.79
CA ALA A 87 -10.70 -7.20 -14.65
C ALA A 87 -9.72 -7.77 -13.61
N GLU A 88 -8.61 -7.08 -13.36
CA GLU A 88 -7.57 -7.49 -12.39
C GLU A 88 -7.92 -7.12 -10.93
N LEU A 89 -9.10 -6.52 -10.68
CA LEU A 89 -9.62 -6.30 -9.32
C LEU A 89 -10.15 -7.58 -8.66
N SER A 90 -10.57 -8.56 -9.47
CA SER A 90 -11.12 -9.83 -8.99
C SER A 90 -10.54 -11.05 -9.70
N GLY A 91 -9.85 -10.85 -10.83
CA GLY A 91 -9.13 -11.87 -11.56
C GLY A 91 -7.60 -11.74 -11.41
N PRO A 92 -6.85 -12.76 -11.85
CA PRO A 92 -5.40 -12.67 -11.94
C PRO A 92 -4.98 -11.68 -13.03
N GLY A 93 -3.79 -11.10 -12.89
CA GLY A 93 -3.17 -10.25 -13.90
C GLY A 93 -2.08 -9.35 -13.32
N SER A 94 -1.30 -8.75 -14.21
CA SER A 94 -0.22 -7.81 -13.88
C SER A 94 -0.13 -6.65 -14.87
N ALA A 95 -1.10 -6.51 -15.78
CA ALA A 95 -1.09 -5.42 -16.75
C ALA A 95 -1.23 -4.05 -16.05
N HIS A 96 -1.94 -4.01 -14.91
CA HIS A 96 -2.07 -2.82 -14.08
C HIS A 96 -0.73 -2.24 -13.63
N GLU A 97 0.33 -3.02 -13.52
CA GLU A 97 1.62 -2.54 -13.02
C GLU A 97 2.22 -1.50 -13.98
N SER A 98 2.38 -1.89 -15.25
CA SER A 98 2.87 -1.01 -16.30
C SER A 98 1.90 0.14 -16.60
N ALA A 99 0.60 -0.17 -16.70
CA ALA A 99 -0.43 0.83 -16.99
C ALA A 99 -0.55 1.86 -15.86
N GLY A 100 -0.44 1.46 -14.61
CA GLY A 100 -0.51 2.36 -13.45
C GLY A 100 0.65 3.35 -13.43
N ARG A 101 1.87 2.88 -13.73
CA ARG A 101 3.03 3.75 -13.87
C ARG A 101 2.84 4.76 -15.00
N GLU A 102 2.44 4.29 -16.19
CA GLU A 102 2.20 5.16 -17.35
C GLU A 102 1.10 6.20 -17.07
N LEU A 103 0.03 5.79 -16.37
CA LEU A 103 -1.06 6.65 -15.98
C LEU A 103 -0.59 7.77 -15.03
N LEU A 104 0.15 7.43 -13.97
CA LEU A 104 0.71 8.43 -13.05
C LEU A 104 1.62 9.42 -13.78
N LEU A 105 2.48 8.95 -14.68
CA LEU A 105 3.33 9.83 -15.49
C LEU A 105 2.51 10.76 -16.39
N ALA A 106 1.45 10.25 -17.03
CA ALA A 106 0.56 11.04 -17.88
C ALA A 106 -0.19 12.14 -17.10
N HIS A 107 -0.48 11.91 -15.82
CA HIS A 107 -1.08 12.89 -14.90
C HIS A 107 -0.05 13.79 -14.20
N GLY A 108 1.21 13.78 -14.64
CA GLY A 108 2.23 14.73 -14.20
C GLY A 108 2.98 14.36 -12.92
N PHE A 109 2.77 13.15 -12.38
CA PHE A 109 3.58 12.65 -11.28
C PHE A 109 4.99 12.30 -11.75
N THR A 110 5.95 12.41 -10.84
CA THR A 110 7.36 12.14 -11.16
C THR A 110 7.62 10.65 -11.38
N PRO A 111 8.69 10.26 -12.10
CA PRO A 111 9.13 8.87 -12.17
C PRO A 111 9.38 8.22 -10.81
N ALA A 112 9.86 9.00 -9.83
CA ALA A 112 10.07 8.53 -8.47
C ALA A 112 8.74 8.13 -7.82
N GLN A 113 7.69 8.94 -7.96
CA GLN A 113 6.35 8.62 -7.45
C GLN A 113 5.70 7.47 -8.21
N ALA A 114 5.79 7.46 -9.54
CA ALA A 114 5.13 6.47 -10.38
C ALA A 114 5.74 5.05 -10.28
N ARG A 115 6.95 4.90 -9.72
CA ARG A 115 7.66 3.61 -9.63
C ARG A 115 6.88 2.55 -8.86
N PHE A 116 6.22 2.93 -7.76
CA PHE A 116 5.52 2.00 -6.86
C PHE A 116 4.41 1.23 -7.57
N ALA A 117 3.75 1.85 -8.56
CA ALA A 117 2.73 1.17 -9.35
C ALA A 117 3.30 -0.03 -10.12
N ALA A 118 4.56 0.04 -10.54
CA ALA A 118 5.21 -1.03 -11.30
C ALA A 118 6.01 -2.03 -10.45
N THR A 119 6.38 -1.68 -9.22
CA THR A 119 7.38 -2.47 -8.46
C THR A 119 6.85 -3.17 -7.23
N HIS A 120 5.63 -2.85 -6.77
CA HIS A 120 5.07 -3.43 -5.55
C HIS A 120 4.93 -4.97 -5.59
N ALA A 121 4.83 -5.55 -6.78
CA ALA A 121 4.81 -7.00 -7.04
C ALA A 121 6.14 -7.55 -7.61
N SER A 122 7.24 -6.82 -7.51
CA SER A 122 8.58 -7.26 -7.94
C SER A 122 9.67 -6.96 -6.89
N TRP A 123 9.36 -7.21 -5.62
CA TRP A 123 10.18 -6.90 -4.44
C TRP A 123 11.49 -7.71 -4.33
N SER A 124 11.63 -8.80 -5.10
CA SER A 124 12.87 -9.58 -5.20
C SER A 124 13.83 -9.09 -6.29
N ALA A 125 13.44 -8.07 -7.07
CA ALA A 125 14.30 -7.49 -8.09
C ALA A 125 15.51 -6.79 -7.47
N ALA A 126 16.62 -6.75 -8.21
CA ALA A 126 17.81 -6.03 -7.77
C ALA A 126 17.53 -4.52 -7.67
N GLY A 127 17.94 -3.89 -6.57
CA GLY A 127 17.83 -2.45 -6.38
C GLY A 127 16.49 -1.97 -5.81
N VAL A 128 15.61 -2.88 -5.36
CA VAL A 128 14.40 -2.52 -4.62
C VAL A 128 14.77 -1.77 -3.34
N SER A 129 14.17 -0.59 -3.17
CA SER A 129 14.40 0.28 -2.02
C SER A 129 13.57 -0.15 -0.80
N VAL A 130 13.97 0.34 0.39
CA VAL A 130 13.16 0.16 1.62
C VAL A 130 11.75 0.73 1.43
N ASP A 131 11.61 1.86 0.75
CA ASP A 131 10.32 2.46 0.46
C ASP A 131 9.40 1.47 -0.28
N GLU A 132 9.94 0.76 -1.28
CA GLU A 132 9.18 -0.22 -2.07
C GLU A 132 8.85 -1.47 -1.24
N LEU A 133 9.78 -1.93 -0.40
CA LEU A 133 9.52 -3.03 0.53
C LEU A 133 8.38 -2.69 1.50
N LEU A 134 8.34 -1.45 2.02
CA LEU A 134 7.26 -1.01 2.91
C LEU A 134 5.90 -1.02 2.22
N VAL A 135 5.82 -0.55 0.97
CA VAL A 135 4.59 -0.60 0.16
C VAL A 135 4.18 -2.05 -0.11
N SER A 136 5.13 -2.91 -0.49
CA SER A 136 4.87 -4.34 -0.71
C SER A 136 4.39 -5.04 0.56
N VAL A 137 5.02 -4.78 1.72
CA VAL A 137 4.62 -5.37 3.01
C VAL A 137 3.21 -4.92 3.37
N ALA A 138 2.90 -3.62 3.23
CA ALA A 138 1.56 -3.09 3.46
C ALA A 138 0.49 -3.79 2.61
N ASP A 139 0.75 -3.98 1.31
CA ASP A 139 -0.17 -4.66 0.39
C ASP A 139 -0.40 -6.15 0.74
N LYS A 140 0.54 -6.80 1.44
CA LYS A 140 0.31 -8.18 1.92
C LYS A 140 -0.40 -8.19 3.27
N VAL A 141 0.14 -7.46 4.25
CA VAL A 141 -0.29 -7.62 5.65
C VAL A 141 -1.66 -6.99 5.93
N TRP A 142 -2.17 -6.06 5.11
CA TRP A 142 -3.50 -5.45 5.37
C TRP A 142 -4.62 -6.49 5.47
N LYS A 143 -4.52 -7.57 4.69
CA LYS A 143 -5.43 -8.73 4.68
C LYS A 143 -4.89 -9.92 5.48
N GLY A 144 -3.89 -9.69 6.33
CA GLY A 144 -3.25 -10.71 7.16
C GLY A 144 -2.30 -11.64 6.40
N GLN A 145 -1.95 -11.36 5.15
CA GLN A 145 -1.01 -12.19 4.40
C GLN A 145 0.43 -11.92 4.86
N ARG A 146 1.10 -12.96 5.35
CA ARG A 146 2.52 -12.96 5.70
C ARG A 146 3.35 -13.52 4.54
N VAL A 147 4.50 -12.91 4.28
CA VAL A 147 5.40 -13.31 3.17
C VAL A 147 6.83 -13.27 3.69
N THR A 148 7.33 -14.41 4.17
CA THR A 148 8.63 -14.52 4.83
C THR A 148 9.78 -13.94 4.01
N ASP A 149 9.86 -14.25 2.71
CA ASP A 149 10.93 -13.74 1.85
C ASP A 149 10.92 -12.20 1.73
N LEU A 150 9.74 -11.57 1.74
CA LEU A 150 9.59 -10.12 1.71
C LEU A 150 9.96 -9.49 3.06
N GLU A 151 9.50 -10.12 4.15
CA GLU A 151 9.79 -9.68 5.52
C GLU A 151 11.30 -9.79 5.82
N ASP A 152 11.96 -10.85 5.36
CA ASP A 152 13.40 -11.06 5.50
C ASP A 152 14.21 -9.97 4.80
N LEU A 153 13.76 -9.48 3.63
CA LEU A 153 14.39 -8.35 2.94
C LEU A 153 14.28 -7.06 3.75
N LEU A 154 13.13 -6.80 4.38
CA LEU A 154 12.97 -5.62 5.24
C LEU A 154 13.84 -5.73 6.50
N ILE A 155 13.89 -6.90 7.14
CA ILE A 155 14.77 -7.19 8.30
C ILE A 155 16.23 -6.93 7.95
N ASP A 156 16.65 -7.38 6.78
CA ASP A 156 17.97 -7.14 6.22
C ASP A 156 18.34 -5.64 6.17
N HIS A 157 17.40 -4.79 5.75
CA HIS A 157 17.60 -3.35 5.74
C HIS A 157 17.63 -2.74 7.14
N LEU A 158 16.78 -3.21 8.05
CA LEU A 158 16.76 -2.75 9.45
C LEU A 158 18.11 -2.99 10.13
N VAL A 159 18.61 -4.23 10.05
CA VAL A 159 19.89 -4.62 10.66
C VAL A 159 21.07 -3.84 10.07
N ARG A 160 21.05 -3.59 8.75
CA ARG A 160 22.10 -2.78 8.09
C ARG A 160 22.13 -1.33 8.56
N ALA A 161 20.97 -0.76 8.88
CA ALA A 161 20.86 0.65 9.28
C ALA A 161 21.04 0.91 10.77
N ALA A 162 20.90 -0.12 11.63
CA ALA A 162 21.05 -0.01 13.07
C ALA A 162 22.24 -0.86 13.58
N PRO A 163 23.46 -0.30 13.65
CA PRO A 163 24.60 -0.99 14.22
C PRO A 163 24.32 -1.44 15.65
N GLY A 164 24.40 -2.75 15.89
CA GLY A 164 24.15 -3.36 17.21
C GLY A 164 22.76 -3.97 17.37
N THR A 165 21.83 -3.77 16.43
CA THR A 165 20.58 -4.54 16.37
C THR A 165 20.86 -5.91 15.75
N GLU A 166 20.58 -6.96 16.51
CA GLU A 166 20.71 -8.32 16.00
C GLU A 166 19.52 -8.69 15.10
N ARG A 167 19.73 -9.58 14.12
CA ARG A 167 18.66 -10.00 13.19
C ARG A 167 17.42 -10.51 13.91
N TRP A 168 17.61 -11.29 14.98
CA TRP A 168 16.50 -11.87 15.73
C TRP A 168 15.68 -10.81 16.49
N GLU A 169 16.30 -9.70 16.92
CA GLU A 169 15.61 -8.57 17.56
C GLU A 169 14.72 -7.87 16.53
N ALA A 170 15.29 -7.51 15.38
CA ALA A 170 14.54 -6.91 14.27
C ALA A 170 13.39 -7.81 13.78
N TYR A 171 13.61 -9.13 13.75
CA TYR A 171 12.57 -10.10 13.44
C TYR A 171 11.43 -10.06 14.46
N LEU A 172 11.72 -10.12 15.76
CA LEU A 172 10.67 -10.15 16.79
C LEU A 172 9.82 -8.87 16.79
N GLU A 173 10.46 -7.73 16.57
CA GLU A 173 9.78 -6.42 16.52
C GLU A 173 8.90 -6.30 15.28
N LEU A 174 9.41 -6.70 14.10
CA LEU A 174 8.60 -6.75 12.89
C LEU A 174 7.46 -7.77 13.01
N ASP A 175 7.72 -8.97 13.52
CA ASP A 175 6.70 -10.00 13.67
C ASP A 175 5.57 -9.56 14.62
N ALA A 176 5.92 -8.94 15.75
CA ALA A 176 4.95 -8.39 16.69
C ALA A 176 4.09 -7.29 16.05
N LEU A 177 4.68 -6.40 15.25
CA LEU A 177 3.93 -5.41 14.49
C LEU A 177 2.98 -6.05 13.47
N LEU A 178 3.50 -6.93 12.62
CA LEU A 178 2.72 -7.55 11.54
C LEU A 178 1.60 -8.44 12.10
N ALA A 179 1.82 -9.10 13.23
CA ALA A 179 0.79 -9.85 13.95
C ALA A 179 -0.35 -8.93 14.42
N ARG A 180 -0.03 -7.80 15.07
CA ARG A 180 -1.05 -6.80 15.50
C ARG A 180 -1.83 -6.24 14.31
N ILE A 181 -1.14 -5.93 13.20
CA ILE A 181 -1.81 -5.46 11.99
C ILE A 181 -2.74 -6.55 11.43
N ALA A 182 -2.31 -7.81 11.44
CA ALA A 182 -3.08 -8.93 10.93
C ALA A 182 -4.34 -9.24 11.76
N GLU A 183 -4.37 -8.91 13.07
CA GLU A 183 -5.58 -9.05 13.91
C GLU A 183 -6.77 -8.26 13.34
N GLY A 184 -6.53 -7.14 12.66
CA GLY A 184 -7.57 -6.33 12.01
C GLY A 184 -7.98 -6.78 10.61
N ALA A 185 -7.39 -7.87 10.07
CA ALA A 185 -7.56 -8.27 8.68
C ALA A 185 -9.02 -8.55 8.29
N ASP A 186 -9.76 -9.28 9.14
CA ASP A 186 -11.17 -9.62 8.87
C ASP A 186 -12.05 -8.37 8.75
N THR A 187 -11.84 -7.38 9.61
CA THR A 187 -12.55 -6.10 9.56
C THR A 187 -12.20 -5.31 8.30
N ARG A 188 -10.92 -5.26 7.91
CA ARG A 188 -10.48 -4.59 6.67
C ARG A 188 -11.06 -5.28 5.42
N LEU A 189 -11.08 -6.62 5.40
CA LEU A 189 -11.72 -7.40 4.33
C LEU A 189 -13.21 -7.16 4.25
N ALA A 190 -13.91 -7.13 5.40
CA ALA A 190 -15.33 -6.81 5.45
C ALA A 190 -15.63 -5.39 4.95
N PHE A 191 -14.81 -4.40 5.34
CA PHE A 191 -14.90 -3.03 4.82
C PHE A 191 -14.75 -3.01 3.29
N GLN A 192 -13.69 -3.62 2.76
CA GLN A 192 -13.46 -3.69 1.32
C GLN A 192 -14.65 -4.35 0.59
N ALA A 193 -15.24 -5.40 1.18
CA ALA A 193 -16.37 -6.15 0.64
C ALA A 193 -17.63 -5.30 0.40
N LEU A 194 -17.80 -4.19 1.13
CA LEU A 194 -18.93 -3.27 0.95
C LEU A 194 -18.91 -2.50 -0.37
N HIS A 195 -17.77 -2.46 -1.06
CA HIS A 195 -17.58 -1.64 -2.26
C HIS A 195 -17.57 -2.50 -3.53
N PRO A 196 -18.37 -2.21 -4.57
CA PRO A 196 -18.40 -3.03 -5.77
C PRO A 196 -17.16 -2.83 -6.67
N VAL A 197 -16.87 -3.85 -7.49
CA VAL A 197 -15.79 -3.84 -8.51
C VAL A 197 -16.16 -2.95 -9.71
N HIS A 198 -17.44 -2.63 -9.88
CA HIS A 198 -17.95 -1.74 -10.91
C HIS A 198 -18.72 -0.60 -10.25
N ALA A 199 -18.64 0.58 -10.84
CA ALA A 199 -19.33 1.78 -10.37
C ALA A 199 -20.80 1.81 -10.82
#